data_AF-A0A2H0Z9S0-F1
#
_entry.id   AF-A0A2H0Z9S0-F1
#
_cell.length_a   1.000
_cell.length_b   1.000
_cell.length_c   1.000
_cell.angle_alpha   90.00
_cell.angle_beta   90.00
_cell.angle_gamma   90.00
#
_symmetry.space_group_name_H-M   'P 1'
#
loop_
_entity.id
_entity.type
_entity.pdbx_description
1 polymer ?
#
loop_
_entity_poly.entity_id
_entity_poly.type
_entity_poly.pdbx_seq_one_letter_code
_entity_poly.pdbx_strand_id
1 'polypeptide(L)'
;MAKPLNEFGGWLTLFRISNLLGAALLSAAIVFLSMATMMHLNLKLLLESFLIIAESSLTLYFIVKILRALKIKEKETPGKIIGYLKYSFIATVIFSAIEITLNMASHAWIWTGDDMSSLRLTIQAGIYFVIWSGYFKNSRRVAAYYAPAPETAAQVAQAPAPQPAPSSPLDPG
;
A
#
# COMPACT_ATOMS: atom_id res chain seq x y z
N MET A 1 0.04 26.05 -22.61
CA MET A 1 -0.44 26.07 -21.21
C MET A 1 -1.07 24.72 -20.91
N ALA A 2 -0.50 23.92 -20.01
CA ALA A 2 -1.05 22.61 -19.67
C ALA A 2 -2.26 22.80 -18.75
N LYS A 3 -3.44 22.28 -19.15
CA LYS A 3 -4.62 22.24 -18.28
C LYS A 3 -4.25 21.61 -16.94
N PRO A 4 -4.69 22.15 -15.79
CA PRO A 4 -4.56 21.44 -14.53
C PRO A 4 -5.28 20.10 -14.68
N LEU A 5 -4.52 19.00 -14.64
CA LEU A 5 -5.06 17.63 -14.58
C LEU A 5 -5.67 17.44 -13.19
N ASN A 6 -6.81 18.10 -12.96
CA ASN A 6 -7.56 18.03 -11.72
C ASN A 6 -8.40 16.73 -11.63
N GLU A 7 -8.38 15.92 -12.69
CA GLU A 7 -9.14 14.69 -12.82
C GLU A 7 -8.30 13.46 -12.48
N PHE A 8 -8.86 12.60 -11.63
CA PHE A 8 -8.35 11.29 -11.28
C PHE A 8 -8.46 10.37 -12.51
N GLY A 9 -7.41 10.31 -13.33
CA GLY A 9 -7.47 9.68 -14.66
C GLY A 9 -6.28 8.78 -15.02
N GLY A 10 -6.52 7.87 -15.97
CA GLY A 10 -5.50 6.99 -16.55
C GLY A 10 -4.98 5.92 -15.60
N TRP A 11 -3.66 5.78 -15.51
CA TRP A 11 -2.97 4.76 -14.71
C TRP A 11 -3.30 4.80 -13.21
N LEU A 12 -3.62 5.98 -12.64
CA LEU A 12 -4.04 6.10 -11.25
C LEU A 12 -5.42 5.48 -11.00
N THR A 13 -6.33 5.60 -11.98
CA THR A 13 -7.63 4.94 -11.95
C THR A 13 -7.48 3.43 -12.09
N LEU A 14 -6.60 2.96 -12.99
CA LEU A 14 -6.27 1.54 -13.11
C LEU A 14 -5.72 0.98 -11.79
N PHE A 15 -4.81 1.71 -11.14
CA PHE A 15 -4.27 1.35 -9.83
C PHE A 15 -5.37 1.22 -8.77
N ARG A 16 -6.28 2.19 -8.71
CA ARG A 16 -7.40 2.15 -7.77
C ARG A 16 -8.33 0.97 -8.03
N ILE A 17 -8.70 0.72 -9.29
CA ILE A 17 -9.58 -0.38 -9.68
C ILE A 17 -8.92 -1.72 -9.38
N SER A 18 -7.63 -1.90 -9.71
CA SER A 18 -6.92 -3.16 -9.44
C SER A 18 -6.81 -3.44 -7.95
N ASN A 19 -6.54 -2.42 -7.12
CA ASN A 19 -6.56 -2.56 -5.66
C ASN A 19 -7.95 -2.88 -5.12
N LEU A 20 -9.00 -2.27 -5.67
CA LEU A 20 -10.38 -2.53 -5.23
C LEU A 20 -10.85 -3.93 -5.60
N LEU A 21 -10.55 -4.38 -6.81
CA LEU A 21 -10.79 -5.76 -7.25
C LEU A 21 -9.99 -6.75 -6.41
N GLY A 22 -8.71 -6.45 -6.17
CA GLY A 22 -7.85 -7.24 -5.29
C GLY A 22 -8.43 -7.36 -3.89
N ALA A 23 -8.87 -6.26 -3.27
CA ALA A 23 -9.50 -6.29 -1.95
C ALA A 23 -10.75 -7.18 -1.92
N ALA A 24 -11.62 -7.07 -2.94
CA ALA A 24 -12.84 -7.87 -3.04
C ALA A 24 -12.53 -9.37 -3.17
N LEU A 25 -11.63 -9.74 -4.09
CA LEU A 25 -11.22 -11.12 -4.31
C LEU A 25 -10.51 -11.71 -3.09
N LEU A 26 -9.61 -10.96 -2.46
CA LEU A 26 -8.88 -11.41 -1.28
C LEU A 26 -9.80 -11.59 -0.07
N SER A 27 -10.77 -10.69 0.11
CA SER A 27 -11.78 -10.83 1.17
C SER A 27 -12.63 -12.08 0.96
N ALA A 28 -13.06 -12.34 -0.28
CA ALA A 28 -13.80 -13.56 -0.62
C ALA A 28 -12.95 -14.83 -0.39
N ALA A 29 -11.67 -14.79 -0.75
CA ALA A 29 -10.74 -15.90 -0.54
C ALA A 29 -10.55 -16.21 0.95
N ILE A 30 -10.39 -15.19 1.81
CA ILE A 30 -10.28 -15.37 3.27
C ILE A 30 -11.53 -16.05 3.83
N VAL A 31 -12.72 -15.60 3.44
CA VAL A 31 -14.00 -16.19 3.91
C VAL A 31 -14.11 -17.65 3.46
N PHE A 32 -13.88 -17.91 2.16
CA PHE A 32 -13.97 -19.26 1.61
C PHE A 32 -12.98 -20.21 2.26
N LEU A 33 -11.72 -19.79 2.41
CA LEU A 33 -10.68 -20.59 3.04
C LEU A 33 -11.03 -20.87 4.50
N SER A 34 -11.48 -19.86 5.25
CA SER A 34 -11.91 -20.04 6.65
C SER A 34 -13.03 -21.06 6.78
N MET A 35 -14.03 -21.02 5.89
CA MET A 35 -15.11 -22.03 5.86
C MET A 35 -14.60 -23.43 5.54
N ALA A 36 -13.69 -23.55 4.57
CA ALA A 36 -13.09 -24.83 4.19
C ALA A 36 -12.26 -25.43 5.34
N THR A 37 -11.52 -24.61 6.08
CA THR A 37 -10.74 -25.07 7.24
C THR A 37 -11.63 -25.59 8.37
N MET A 38 -12.82 -25.00 8.58
CA MET A 38 -13.77 -25.50 9.60
C MET A 38 -14.31 -26.89 9.27
N MET A 39 -14.31 -27.31 8.01
CA MET A 39 -14.78 -28.64 7.59
C MET A 39 -13.72 -29.74 7.74
N HIS A 40 -12.44 -29.40 7.91
CA HIS A 40 -11.34 -30.35 7.93
C HIS A 40 -10.43 -30.14 9.15
N LEU A 41 -10.54 -31.02 10.15
CA LEU A 41 -9.75 -30.98 11.38
C LEU A 41 -8.40 -31.72 11.22
N ASN A 42 -7.51 -31.18 10.38
CA ASN A 42 -6.12 -31.62 10.32
C ASN A 42 -5.20 -30.48 10.78
N LEU A 43 -4.32 -30.74 11.76
CA LEU A 43 -3.40 -29.75 12.31
C LEU A 43 -2.48 -29.11 11.25
N LYS A 44 -2.01 -29.90 10.27
CA LYS A 44 -1.17 -29.39 9.16
C LYS A 44 -1.95 -28.39 8.31
N LEU A 45 -3.16 -28.77 7.89
CA LEU A 45 -4.05 -27.92 7.10
C LEU A 45 -4.46 -26.65 7.86
N LEU A 46 -4.65 -26.75 9.18
CA LEU A 46 -4.98 -25.61 10.04
C LEU A 46 -3.83 -24.60 10.08
N LEU A 47 -2.59 -25.08 10.22
CA LEU A 47 -1.40 -24.22 10.22
C LEU A 47 -1.18 -23.54 8.85
N GLU A 48 -1.28 -24.29 7.76
CA GLU A 48 -1.17 -23.76 6.39
C GLU A 48 -2.27 -22.71 6.12
N SER A 49 -3.52 -23.03 6.45
CA SER A 49 -4.64 -22.10 6.29
C SER A 49 -4.44 -20.85 7.14
N PHE A 50 -3.93 -20.98 8.37
CA PHE A 50 -3.63 -19.84 9.22
C PHE A 50 -2.59 -18.90 8.60
N LEU A 51 -1.50 -19.44 8.03
CA LEU A 51 -0.48 -18.64 7.36
C LEU A 51 -1.04 -17.88 6.15
N ILE A 52 -1.82 -18.57 5.30
CA ILE A 52 -2.45 -17.95 4.12
C ILE A 52 -3.44 -16.86 4.54
N ILE A 53 -4.26 -17.11 5.58
CA ILE A 53 -5.21 -16.12 6.11
C ILE A 53 -4.46 -14.92 6.69
N ALA A 54 -3.37 -15.14 7.43
CA ALA A 54 -2.57 -14.09 8.02
C ALA A 54 -1.90 -13.21 6.95
N GLU A 55 -1.28 -13.82 5.94
CA GLU A 55 -0.69 -13.10 4.80
C GLU A 55 -1.75 -12.30 4.04
N SER A 56 -2.88 -12.94 3.73
CA SER A 56 -3.99 -12.33 3.00
C SER A 56 -4.59 -11.15 3.79
N SER A 57 -4.75 -11.30 5.11
CA SER A 57 -5.28 -10.23 5.97
C SER A 57 -4.33 -9.04 6.05
N LEU A 58 -3.02 -9.30 6.13
CA LEU A 58 -2.02 -8.24 6.14
C LEU A 58 -1.94 -7.51 4.78
N THR A 59 -2.03 -8.27 3.68
CA THR A 59 -2.11 -7.71 2.33
C THR A 59 -3.37 -6.85 2.17
N LEU A 60 -4.53 -7.34 2.63
CA LEU A 60 -5.78 -6.58 2.63
C LEU A 60 -5.65 -5.27 3.42
N TYR A 61 -5.00 -5.32 4.60
CA TYR A 61 -4.73 -4.14 5.41
C TYR A 61 -3.95 -3.07 4.61
N PHE A 62 -2.88 -3.45 3.91
CA PHE A 62 -2.12 -2.51 3.08
C PHE A 62 -2.92 -2.00 1.88
N ILE A 63 -3.70 -2.84 1.22
CA ILE A 63 -4.60 -2.42 0.13
C ILE A 63 -5.59 -1.36 0.64
N VAL A 64 -6.20 -1.58 1.81
CA VAL A 64 -7.13 -0.60 2.42
C VAL A 64 -6.39 0.71 2.74
N LYS A 65 -5.17 0.65 3.28
CA LYS A 65 -4.35 1.85 3.54
C LYS A 65 -4.02 2.61 2.25
N ILE A 66 -3.68 1.91 1.18
CA ILE A 66 -3.43 2.48 -0.15
C ILE A 66 -4.70 3.16 -0.68
N LEU A 67 -5.84 2.46 -0.66
CA LEU A 67 -7.13 2.99 -1.13
C LEU A 67 -7.57 4.23 -0.34
N ARG A 68 -7.28 4.28 0.97
CA ARG A 68 -7.51 5.48 1.79
C ARG A 68 -6.56 6.61 1.42
N ALA A 69 -5.27 6.33 1.27
CA ALA A 69 -4.26 7.32 0.90
C ALA A 69 -4.55 7.95 -0.47
N LEU A 70 -5.02 7.18 -1.45
CA LEU A 70 -5.37 7.69 -2.78
C LEU A 70 -6.44 8.80 -2.79
N LYS A 71 -7.23 8.93 -1.73
CA LYS A 71 -8.25 9.98 -1.59
C LYS A 71 -7.68 11.30 -1.05
N ILE A 72 -6.48 11.29 -0.48
CA ILE A 72 -5.85 12.42 0.19
C ILE A 72 -4.98 13.17 -0.82
N LYS A 73 -5.30 14.44 -1.12
CA LYS A 73 -4.54 15.27 -2.06
C LYS A 73 -3.40 16.03 -1.36
N GLU A 74 -2.49 15.31 -0.71
CA GLU A 74 -1.28 15.89 -0.10
C GLU A 74 -0.02 15.55 -0.92
N LYS A 75 0.94 16.48 -0.93
CA LYS A 75 2.25 16.32 -1.62
C LYS A 75 3.03 15.07 -1.16
N GLU A 76 2.85 14.66 0.09
CA GLU A 76 3.54 13.49 0.68
C GLU A 76 2.87 12.15 0.37
N THR A 77 1.63 12.17 -0.14
CA THR A 77 0.81 10.96 -0.37
C THR A 77 1.49 9.92 -1.27
N PRO A 78 2.15 10.28 -2.38
CA PRO A 78 2.88 9.30 -3.20
C PRO A 78 3.94 8.55 -2.40
N GLY A 79 4.66 9.24 -1.50
CA GLY A 79 5.65 8.62 -0.62
C GLY A 79 5.01 7.65 0.37
N LYS A 80 3.86 8.01 0.95
CA LYS A 80 3.07 7.13 1.84
C LYS A 80 2.62 5.86 1.10
N ILE A 81 2.11 6.00 -0.13
CA ILE A 81 1.68 4.86 -0.96
C ILE A 81 2.86 3.94 -1.30
N ILE A 82 4.01 4.49 -1.71
CA ILE A 82 5.23 3.71 -1.96
C ILE A 82 5.65 2.96 -0.69
N GLY A 83 5.55 3.60 0.47
CA GLY A 83 5.79 2.96 1.77
C GLY A 83 4.89 1.74 1.99
N TYR A 84 3.58 1.87 1.76
CA TYR A 84 2.65 0.75 1.89
C TYR A 84 2.94 -0.38 0.89
N LEU A 85 3.27 -0.05 -0.36
CA LEU A 85 3.66 -1.05 -1.36
C LEU A 85 4.93 -1.80 -0.92
N LYS A 86 5.92 -1.09 -0.37
CA LYS A 86 7.16 -1.68 0.15
C LYS A 86 6.89 -2.62 1.32
N TYR A 87 6.09 -2.19 2.29
CA TYR A 87 5.77 -3.02 3.46
C TYR A 87 4.94 -4.24 3.07
N SER A 88 4.01 -4.11 2.12
CA SER A 88 3.27 -5.24 1.57
C SER A 88 4.21 -6.24 0.89
N PHE A 89 5.16 -5.78 0.09
CA PHE A 89 6.13 -6.66 -0.56
C PHE A 89 7.03 -7.38 0.46
N ILE A 90 7.56 -6.66 1.45
CA ILE A 90 8.38 -7.26 2.52
C ILE A 90 7.57 -8.33 3.29
N ALA A 91 6.30 -8.05 3.58
CA ALA A 91 5.42 -9.01 4.23
C ALA A 91 5.29 -10.30 3.39
N THR A 92 4.97 -10.19 2.10
CA THR A 92 4.90 -11.35 1.19
C THR A 92 6.20 -12.16 1.18
N VAL A 93 7.37 -11.49 1.12
CA VAL A 93 8.66 -12.18 1.19
C VAL A 93 8.84 -12.95 2.50
N ILE A 94 8.45 -12.35 3.64
CA ILE A 94 8.54 -13.00 4.96
C ILE A 94 7.61 -14.23 5.01
N PHE A 95 6.36 -14.09 4.58
CA PHE A 95 5.39 -15.21 4.57
C PHE A 95 5.84 -16.34 3.64
N SER A 96 6.31 -16.01 2.43
CA SER A 96 6.86 -17.00 1.51
C SER A 96 8.09 -17.72 2.08
N ALA A 97 8.98 -17.01 2.78
CA ALA A 97 10.14 -17.64 3.44
C ALA A 97 9.71 -18.60 4.57
N ILE A 98 8.69 -18.22 5.35
CA ILE A 98 8.12 -19.08 6.40
C ILE A 98 7.50 -20.33 5.76
N GLU A 99 6.70 -20.18 4.71
CA GLU A 99 6.03 -21.28 4.01
C GLU A 99 7.05 -22.27 3.42
N ILE A 100 8.06 -21.78 2.70
CA ILE A 100 9.15 -22.60 2.17
C ILE A 100 9.89 -23.35 3.29
N THR A 101 10.17 -22.68 4.41
CA THR A 101 10.87 -23.30 5.55
C THR A 101 10.04 -24.43 6.18
N LEU A 102 8.72 -24.24 6.33
CA LEU A 102 7.83 -25.27 6.87
C LEU A 102 7.69 -26.45 5.92
N ASN A 103 7.60 -26.20 4.62
CA ASN A 103 7.56 -27.28 3.61
C ASN A 103 8.85 -28.09 3.60
N MET A 104 10.02 -27.43 3.60
CA MET A 104 11.33 -28.09 3.66
C MET A 104 11.56 -28.89 4.93
N ALA A 105 10.99 -28.48 6.07
CA ALA A 105 11.06 -29.22 7.32
C ALA A 105 10.16 -30.47 7.32
N SER A 106 9.07 -30.45 6.54
CA SER A 106 8.08 -31.54 6.49
C SER A 106 8.35 -32.59 5.41
N HIS A 107 8.99 -32.20 4.31
CA HIS A 107 9.38 -33.08 3.22
C HIS A 107 10.90 -33.12 3.12
N ALA A 108 11.51 -34.30 3.24
CA ALA A 108 12.95 -34.48 3.07
C ALA A 108 13.38 -34.00 1.67
N TRP A 109 13.78 -32.73 1.55
CA TRP A 109 14.50 -32.12 0.42
C TRP A 109 13.95 -32.33 -1.01
N ILE A 110 12.73 -32.82 -1.18
CA ILE A 110 12.09 -32.90 -2.49
C ILE A 110 11.32 -31.60 -2.68
N TRP A 111 11.83 -30.74 -3.56
CA TRP A 111 11.08 -29.58 -4.06
C TRP A 111 9.79 -30.07 -4.70
N THR A 112 8.66 -29.75 -4.07
CA THR A 112 7.34 -30.12 -4.57
C THR A 112 6.77 -28.98 -5.43
N GLY A 113 5.68 -29.25 -6.17
CA GLY A 113 5.01 -28.23 -6.97
C GLY A 113 4.51 -27.03 -6.16
N ASP A 114 4.30 -27.21 -4.86
CA ASP A 114 3.81 -26.18 -3.95
C ASP A 114 4.88 -25.12 -3.64
N ASP A 115 6.16 -25.48 -3.57
CA ASP A 115 7.27 -24.53 -3.36
C ASP A 115 7.43 -23.54 -4.54
N MET A 116 7.07 -23.97 -5.75
CA MET A 116 7.01 -23.11 -6.94
C MET A 116 5.89 -22.07 -6.87
N SER A 117 4.83 -22.34 -6.12
CA SER A 117 3.69 -21.44 -6.02
C SER A 117 4.03 -20.19 -5.19
N SER A 118 4.66 -20.36 -4.02
CA SER A 118 5.09 -19.25 -3.15
C SER A 118 6.14 -18.37 -3.82
N LEU A 119 7.09 -18.98 -4.54
CA LEU A 119 8.10 -18.24 -5.30
C LEU A 119 7.45 -17.38 -6.41
N ARG A 120 6.48 -17.94 -7.14
CA ARG A 120 5.73 -17.20 -8.17
C ARG A 120 4.99 -16.01 -7.58
N LEU A 121 4.32 -16.18 -6.43
CA LEU A 121 3.62 -15.10 -5.74
C LEU A 121 4.59 -13.99 -5.31
N THR A 122 5.75 -14.35 -4.76
CA THR A 122 6.80 -13.39 -4.40
C THR A 122 7.28 -12.59 -5.62
N ILE A 123 7.55 -13.26 -6.75
CA ILE A 123 7.97 -12.60 -7.99
C ILE A 123 6.89 -11.65 -8.49
N GLN A 124 5.62 -12.08 -8.48
CA GLN A 124 4.49 -11.24 -8.89
C GLN A 124 4.35 -10.01 -7.99
N ALA A 125 4.49 -10.16 -6.66
CA ALA A 125 4.48 -9.05 -5.72
C ALA A 125 5.65 -8.07 -5.97
N GLY A 126 6.84 -8.60 -6.30
CA GLY A 126 8.01 -7.79 -6.68
C GLY A 126 7.77 -6.98 -7.95
N ILE A 127 7.24 -7.60 -9.01
CA ILE A 127 6.88 -6.91 -10.26
C ILE A 127 5.85 -5.81 -9.98
N TYR A 128 4.80 -6.12 -9.22
CA TYR A 128 3.77 -5.16 -8.83
C TYR A 128 4.37 -3.97 -8.08
N PHE A 129 5.24 -4.23 -7.09
CA PHE A 129 5.96 -3.20 -6.35
C PHE A 129 6.79 -2.31 -7.27
N VAL A 130 7.60 -2.89 -8.17
CA VAL A 130 8.48 -2.13 -9.06
C VAL A 130 7.69 -1.23 -10.01
N ILE A 131 6.63 -1.77 -10.64
CA ILE A 131 5.80 -1.02 -11.59
C ILE A 131 5.17 0.18 -10.89
N TRP A 132 4.50 -0.04 -9.76
CA TRP A 132 3.73 1.01 -9.10
C TRP A 132 4.63 1.99 -8.35
N SER A 133 5.69 1.53 -7.69
CA SER A 133 6.65 2.46 -7.05
C SER A 133 7.33 3.35 -8.09
N GLY A 134 7.73 2.80 -9.24
CA GLY A 134 8.26 3.57 -10.37
C GLY A 134 7.25 4.59 -10.89
N TYR A 135 5.98 4.19 -11.03
CA TYR A 135 4.91 5.09 -11.44
C TYR A 135 4.71 6.24 -10.45
N PHE A 136 4.57 5.97 -9.14
CA PHE A 136 4.36 7.00 -8.12
C PHE A 136 5.56 7.92 -7.94
N LYS A 137 6.79 7.43 -8.18
CA LYS A 137 8.02 8.22 -8.06
C LYS A 137 8.28 9.13 -9.26
N ASN A 138 8.04 8.64 -10.48
CA ASN A 138 8.52 9.30 -11.70
C ASN A 138 7.40 9.93 -12.56
N SER A 139 6.13 9.62 -12.29
CA SER A 139 5.02 10.11 -13.12
C SER A 139 4.74 11.59 -12.89
N ARG A 140 4.94 12.40 -13.96
CA ARG A 140 4.54 13.81 -13.99
C ARG A 140 3.05 14.01 -13.67
N ARG A 141 2.20 13.04 -14.04
CA ARG A 141 0.76 13.09 -13.77
C ARG A 141 0.44 12.91 -12.29
N VAL A 142 1.14 11.99 -11.62
CA VAL A 142 1.01 11.80 -10.17
C VAL A 142 1.48 13.06 -9.44
N ALA A 143 2.63 13.60 -9.82
CA ALA A 143 3.15 14.84 -9.23
C ALA A 143 2.17 16.01 -9.40
N ALA A 144 1.55 16.16 -10.58
CA ALA A 144 0.55 17.19 -10.84
C ALA A 144 -0.75 16.98 -10.05
N TYR A 145 -1.22 15.72 -9.91
CA TYR A 145 -2.44 15.40 -9.17
C TYR A 145 -2.32 15.67 -7.66
N TYR A 146 -1.15 15.39 -7.07
CA TYR A 146 -0.87 15.60 -5.65
C TYR A 146 -0.19 16.96 -5.35
N ALA A 147 -0.08 17.85 -6.35
CA ALA A 147 0.39 19.21 -6.12
C ALA A 147 -0.66 20.01 -5.33
N PRO A 148 -0.25 20.85 -4.36
CA PRO A 148 -1.18 21.72 -3.65
C PRO A 148 -1.88 22.66 -4.64
N ALA A 149 -3.18 22.92 -4.41
CA ALA A 149 -3.93 23.86 -5.22
C ALA A 149 -3.30 25.27 -5.16
N PRO A 150 -3.31 26.04 -6.26
CA PRO A 150 -2.70 27.37 -6.30
C PRO A 150 -3.33 28.35 -5.28
N GLU A 151 -4.58 28.13 -4.86
CA GLU A 151 -5.26 28.97 -3.87
C GLU A 151 -4.62 28.91 -2.48
N THR A 152 -4.04 27.78 -2.08
CA THR A 152 -3.37 27.65 -0.78
C THR A 152 -2.02 28.36 -0.76
N ALA A 153 -1.33 28.43 -1.91
CA ALA A 153 -0.08 29.21 -2.03
C ALA A 153 -0.35 30.72 -2.04
N ALA A 154 -1.46 31.17 -2.65
CA ALA A 154 -1.87 32.56 -2.64
C ALA A 154 -2.33 33.03 -1.25
N GLN A 155 -3.05 32.19 -0.49
CA GLN A 155 -3.47 32.51 0.88
C GLN A 155 -2.31 32.53 1.88
N VAL A 156 -1.31 31.66 1.74
CA VAL A 156 -0.09 31.69 2.58
C VAL A 156 0.79 32.89 2.25
N ALA A 157 0.82 33.33 0.98
CA ALA A 157 1.54 34.55 0.57
C ALA A 157 0.83 35.86 0.96
N GLN A 158 -0.48 35.81 1.28
CA GLN A 158 -1.28 36.95 1.72
C GLN A 158 -1.49 37.00 3.25
N ALA A 159 -0.84 36.11 4.02
CA ALA A 159 -0.83 36.22 5.47
C ALA A 159 -0.28 37.61 5.85
N PRO A 160 -1.03 38.44 6.61
CA PRO A 160 -0.56 39.77 7.00
C PRO A 160 0.77 39.62 7.74
N ALA A 161 1.75 40.43 7.34
CA ALA A 161 3.04 40.48 8.04
C ALA A 161 2.77 40.64 9.56
N PRO A 162 3.47 39.88 10.43
CA PRO A 162 3.28 39.99 11.87
C PRO A 162 3.39 41.47 12.25
N GLN A 163 2.30 42.02 12.80
CA GLN A 163 2.28 43.41 13.23
C GLN A 163 3.46 43.62 14.19
N PRO A 164 4.28 44.67 13.98
CA PRO A 164 5.39 44.96 14.87
C PRO A 164 4.82 45.07 16.29
N ALA A 165 5.41 44.30 17.21
CA ALA A 165 5.01 44.29 18.60
C ALA A 165 4.96 45.74 19.11
N PRO A 166 3.90 46.15 19.82
CA PRO A 166 3.81 47.50 20.37
C PRO A 166 5.06 47.75 21.20
N SER A 167 5.84 48.75 20.79
CA SER A 167 7.04 49.19 21.49
C SER A 167 6.61 49.58 22.91
N SER A 168 7.01 48.78 23.90
CA SER A 168 6.78 49.09 25.31
C SER A 168 7.24 50.51 25.58
N PRO A 169 6.39 51.36 26.19
CA PRO A 169 6.84 52.66 26.66
C PRO A 169 7.93 52.43 27.71
N LEU A 170 9.09 53.04 27.47
CA LEU A 170 10.19 53.10 28.42
C LEU A 170 9.69 53.80 29.68
N ASP A 171 9.64 53.07 30.80
CA ASP A 171 9.47 53.63 32.13
C ASP A 171 10.68 54.52 32.47
N PRO A 172 10.49 55.81 32.81
CA PRO A 172 11.54 56.63 33.39
C PRO A 172 11.57 56.40 34.90
N GLY A 173 12.65 55.78 35.38
CA GLY A 173 13.01 55.67 36.79
C GLY A 173 14.38 56.27 37.05
#